data_AF-A0A843C5T6-F1
#
_entry.id   AF-A0A843C5T6-F1
#
_cell.length_a   1.000
_cell.length_b   1.000
_cell.length_c   1.000
_cell.angle_alpha   90.00
_cell.angle_beta   90.00
_cell.angle_gamma   90.00
#
_symmetry.space_group_name_H-M   'P 1'
#
loop_
_entity.id
_entity.type
_entity.pdbx_description
1 polymer ?
#
loop_
_entity_poly.entity_id
_entity_poly.type
_entity_poly.pdbx_seq_one_letter_code
_entity_poly.pdbx_strand_id
1 'polypeptide(L)' 'MIHKIKYFEADKLQHGVFLQDVVNDFLAEQGDRIIAVHPVMEKTLLVHYKEDF' A
#
# COMPACT_ATOMS: atom_id res chain seq x y z
N MET A 1 -12.50 -3.20 -14.76
CA MET A 1 -11.94 -2.37 -13.68
C MET A 1 -12.22 -3.06 -12.35
N ILE A 2 -11.19 -3.65 -11.75
CA ILE A 2 -11.32 -4.41 -10.49
C ILE A 2 -10.82 -3.54 -9.34
N HIS A 3 -11.56 -3.55 -8.23
CA HIS A 3 -11.13 -2.93 -6.99
C HIS A 3 -10.28 -3.93 -6.21
N LYS A 4 -9.06 -3.54 -5.85
CA LYS A 4 -8.14 -4.36 -5.06
C LYS A 4 -7.70 -3.66 -3.79
N ILE A 5 -7.43 -4.48 -2.78
CA ILE A 5 -6.92 -4.04 -1.49
C ILE A 5 -5.56 -4.69 -1.27
N LYS A 6 -4.55 -3.90 -0.93
CA LYS A 6 -3.22 -4.37 -0.57
C LYS A 6 -2.90 -3.95 0.86
N TYR A 7 -2.43 -4.92 1.66
CA TYR A 7 -1.97 -4.71 3.02
C TYR A 7 -0.45 -4.57 3.04
N PHE A 8 0.03 -3.59 3.79
CA PHE A 8 1.43 -3.34 4.07
C PHE A 8 1.62 -3.45 5.58
N GLU A 9 2.48 -4.36 6.02
CA GLU A 9 2.74 -4.62 7.44
C GLU A 9 4.23 -4.47 7.71
N ALA A 10 4.61 -3.57 8.61
CA ALA A 10 6.01 -3.29 8.91
C ALA A 10 6.74 -4.53 9.45
N ASP A 11 6.04 -5.38 10.22
CA ASP A 11 6.62 -6.58 10.83
C ASP A 11 6.99 -7.67 9.80
N LYS A 12 6.52 -7.57 8.55
CA LYS A 12 6.88 -8.48 7.44
C LYS A 12 8.05 -7.96 6.60
N LEU A 13 8.56 -6.76 6.89
CA LEU A 13 9.65 -6.15 6.14
C LEU A 13 11.01 -6.63 6.65
N GLN A 14 12.00 -6.60 5.76
CA GLN A 14 13.39 -6.85 6.15
C GLN A 14 13.90 -5.74 7.08
N HIS A 15 14.83 -6.09 7.97
CA HIS A 15 15.43 -5.12 8.86
C HIS A 15 16.08 -3.97 8.09
N GLY A 16 15.82 -2.73 8.50
CA GLY A 16 16.29 -1.53 7.81
C GLY A 16 15.41 -1.05 6.66
N VAL A 17 14.34 -1.77 6.31
CA VAL A 17 13.34 -1.32 5.33
C VAL A 17 12.18 -0.65 6.06
N PHE A 18 11.90 0.61 5.72
CA PHE A 18 10.79 1.35 6.31
C PHE A 18 9.50 1.08 5.54
N LEU A 19 8.39 0.93 6.28
CA LEU A 19 7.05 0.78 5.70
C LEU A 19 6.71 1.92 4.75
N GLN A 20 7.13 3.13 5.10
CA GLN A 20 6.89 4.33 4.31
C GLN A 20 7.50 4.23 2.90
N ASP A 21 8.72 3.70 2.78
CA ASP A 21 9.41 3.62 1.48
C ASP A 21 8.66 2.66 0.54
N VAL A 22 8.34 1.46 1.04
CA VAL A 22 7.62 0.43 0.28
C VAL A 22 6.21 0.88 -0.13
N VAL A 23 5.52 1.60 0.76
CA VAL A 23 4.20 2.16 0.46
C VAL A 23 4.32 3.27 -0.58
N ASN A 24 5.30 4.17 -0.45
CA ASN A 24 5.48 5.27 -1.39
C ASN A 24 5.81 4.78 -2.80
N ASP A 25 6.68 3.77 -2.93
CA ASP A 25 7.00 3.15 -4.21
C ASP A 25 5.72 2.59 -4.86
N PHE A 26 4.91 1.87 -4.09
CA PHE A 26 3.64 1.34 -4.59
C PHE A 26 2.65 2.46 -4.99
N LEU A 27 2.53 3.51 -4.19
CA LEU A 27 1.64 4.63 -4.51
C LEU A 27 2.09 5.36 -5.78
N ALA A 28 3.40 5.53 -5.97
CA ALA A 28 3.98 6.13 -7.17
C ALA A 28 3.71 5.28 -8.42
N GLU A 29 3.81 3.95 -8.31
CA GLU A 29 3.49 3.03 -9.41
C GLU A 29 2.00 3.04 -9.80
N GLN A 30 1.10 3.13 -8.82
CA GLN A 30 -0.34 3.10 -9.07
C GLN A 30 -0.91 4.46 -9.52
N GLY A 31 -0.34 5.57 -9.05
CA GLY A 31 -0.77 6.92 -9.42
C GLY A 31 -2.27 7.17 -9.21
N ASP A 32 -2.96 7.61 -10.26
CA ASP A 32 -4.40 7.95 -10.23
C ASP A 32 -5.33 6.75 -10.00
N ARG A 33 -4.78 5.52 -9.94
CA ARG A 33 -5.53 4.30 -9.63
C ARG A 33 -5.81 4.16 -8.14
N ILE A 34 -5.13 4.90 -7.27
CA ILE A 34 -5.38 4.86 -5.83
C ILE A 34 -6.75 5.45 -5.52
N ILE A 35 -7.56 4.70 -4.79
CA ILE A 35 -8.87 5.15 -4.29
C ILE A 35 -8.72 5.73 -2.89
N ALA A 36 -8.05 5.00 -2.00
CA ALA A 36 -7.90 5.40 -0.61
C ALA A 36 -6.71 4.71 0.05
N VAL A 37 -6.16 5.38 1.07
CA VAL A 37 -5.12 4.85 1.95
C VAL A 37 -5.62 4.94 3.39
N HIS A 38 -5.63 3.82 4.10
CA HIS A 38 -6.17 3.72 5.45
C HIS A 38 -5.10 3.20 6.43
N PRO A 39 -4.81 3.92 7.53
CA PRO A 39 -4.10 3.33 8.66
C PRO A 39 -5.06 2.37 9.36
N VAL A 40 -4.69 1.10 9.48
CA VAL A 40 -5.56 0.07 10.07
C VAL A 40 -5.09 -0.31 11.47
N MET A 41 -3.77 -0.31 11.70
CA MET A 41 -3.13 -0.53 13.00
C MET A 41 -1.80 0.24 13.07
N GLU A 42 -1.16 0.28 14.24
CA GLU A 42 0.09 1.04 14.47
C GLU A 42 1.19 0.75 13.44
N LYS A 43 1.27 -0.49 12.94
CA LYS A 43 2.29 -0.95 12.00
C LYS A 43 1.75 -1.42 10.65
N THR A 44 0.47 -1.14 10.37
CA THR A 44 -0.22 -1.71 9.20
C THR A 44 -0.99 -0.65 8.44
N LEU A 45 -0.81 -0.64 7.12
CA LEU A 45 -1.44 0.29 6.19
C LEU A 45 -2.15 -0.49 5.07
N LEU A 46 -3.34 -0.04 4.72
CA LEU A 46 -4.18 -0.62 3.68
C LEU A 46 -4.30 0.36 2.53
N VAL A 47 -4.00 -0.09 1.32
CA VAL A 47 -4.18 0.70 0.09
C VAL A 47 -5.29 0.07 -0.75
N HIS A 48 -6.33 0.85 -1.03
CA HIS A 48 -7.40 0.51 -1.95
C HIS A 48 -7.10 1.14 -3.30
N TYR A 49 -7.03 0.35 -4.36
CA TYR A 49 -6.69 0.81 -5.70
C TYR A 49 -7.47 0.07 -6.79
N LYS A 50 -7.42 0.63 -7.99
CA LYS A 50 -8.06 0.12 -9.20
C LYS A 50 -7.03 -0.57 -10.06
N GLU A 51 -7.37 -1.74 -10.61
CA GLU A 51 -6.52 -2.42 -11.58
C GLU A 51 -7.30 -2.64 -12.87
N ASP A 52 -6.62 -2.33 -13.98
CA ASP A 52 -7.10 -2.57 -15.34
C ASP A 52 -6.81 -4.03 -15.71
N PHE A 53 -7.71 -4.63 -16.50
CA PHE A 53 -7.64 -6.05 -16.88
C PHE A 53 -6.54 -6.32 -17.90
#